data_AF-A0A925PLL6-F1
#
_entry.id   AF-A0A925PLL6-F1
#
_cell.length_a   1.000
_cell.length_b   1.000
_cell.length_c   1.000
_cell.angle_alpha   90.00
_cell.angle_beta   90.00
_cell.angle_gamma   90.00
#
_symmetry.space_group_name_H-M   'P 1'
#
loop_
_entity.id
_entity.type
_entity.pdbx_description
1 polymer ?
#
loop_
_entity_poly.entity_id
_entity_poly.type
_entity_poly.pdbx_seq_one_letter_code
_entity_poly.pdbx_strand_id
1 'polypeptide(L)'
;MPLKDMYDLCGQCGFNFARVDAEAWGKNSARRLMCPVCGWTAYEEISWEDDKPNIVKRSESKGFGAFRLIPPGGYCGYNAFHEPPSSEVLYTLKELMVDKGWKGYISLWDESESKAFLLLGSPLDKFAVIDKK
;
A
#
# COMPACT_ATOMS: atom_id res chain seq x y z
N MET A 1 3.33 -15.19 -16.78
CA MET A 1 2.70 -15.42 -15.46
C MET A 1 1.30 -14.79 -15.50
N PRO A 2 0.21 -15.54 -15.29
CA PRO A 2 -1.14 -15.00 -15.24
C PRO A 2 -1.27 -13.82 -14.27
N LEU A 3 -2.04 -12.79 -14.62
CA LEU A 3 -2.28 -11.61 -13.76
C LEU A 3 -2.82 -11.96 -12.37
N LYS A 4 -3.53 -13.08 -12.23
CA LYS A 4 -4.06 -13.58 -10.95
C LYS A 4 -2.97 -13.97 -9.96
N ASP A 5 -1.77 -14.28 -10.43
CA ASP A 5 -0.63 -14.65 -9.60
C ASP A 5 0.21 -13.43 -9.18
N MET A 6 -0.16 -12.23 -9.64
CA MET A 6 0.55 -10.97 -9.31
C MET A 6 -0.07 -10.20 -8.13
N TYR A 7 -1.16 -10.70 -7.57
CA TYR A 7 -1.90 -10.04 -6.50
C TYR A 7 -2.02 -10.93 -5.29
N ASP A 8 -1.70 -10.38 -4.12
CA ASP A 8 -1.95 -11.00 -2.83
C ASP A 8 -3.11 -10.30 -2.12
N LEU A 9 -3.86 -11.10 -1.35
CA LEU A 9 -4.88 -10.59 -0.46
C LEU A 9 -4.22 -9.88 0.72
N CYS A 10 -4.74 -8.71 1.07
CA CYS A 10 -4.36 -8.07 2.31
C CYS A 10 -4.77 -8.95 3.51
N GLY A 11 -3.81 -9.31 4.37
CA GLY A 11 -4.06 -10.12 5.57
C GLY A 11 -4.95 -9.44 6.62
N GLN A 12 -5.13 -8.12 6.55
CA GLN A 12 -5.93 -7.35 7.51
C GLN A 12 -7.36 -7.04 7.01
N CYS A 13 -7.51 -6.55 5.78
CA CYS A 13 -8.80 -6.08 5.26
C CYS A 13 -9.34 -6.89 4.07
N GLY A 14 -8.63 -7.93 3.63
CA GLY A 14 -9.05 -8.78 2.51
C GLY A 14 -9.01 -8.12 1.13
N PHE A 15 -8.43 -6.92 1.00
CA PHE A 15 -8.34 -6.24 -0.29
C PHE A 15 -7.46 -7.02 -1.30
N ASN A 16 -7.99 -7.24 -2.52
CA ASN A 16 -7.42 -8.10 -3.57
C ASN A 16 -6.17 -7.56 -4.29
N PHE A 17 -5.58 -6.46 -3.82
CA PHE A 17 -4.52 -5.77 -4.57
C PHE A 17 -3.50 -5.15 -3.61
N ALA A 18 -2.76 -5.99 -2.88
CA ALA A 18 -1.54 -5.54 -2.21
C ALA A 18 -0.47 -5.26 -3.28
N ARG A 19 0.20 -4.11 -3.20
CA ARG A 19 1.39 -3.84 -4.02
C ARG A 19 2.46 -4.84 -3.65
N VAL A 20 3.10 -5.45 -4.65
CA VAL A 20 4.22 -6.37 -4.47
C VAL A 20 5.47 -5.73 -5.07
N ASP A 21 6.44 -5.37 -4.23
CA ASP A 21 7.79 -5.03 -4.67
C ASP A 21 8.67 -6.26 -4.46
N ALA A 22 9.32 -6.76 -5.51
CA ALA A 22 10.11 -7.99 -5.47
C ALA A 22 11.55 -7.78 -5.94
N GLU A 23 12.49 -8.46 -5.30
CA GLU A 23 13.92 -8.45 -5.59
C GLU A 23 14.43 -9.90 -5.60
N ALA A 24 15.41 -10.22 -6.44
CA ALA A 24 15.97 -11.58 -6.55
C ALA A 24 17.50 -11.56 -6.67
N TRP A 25 18.17 -12.51 -6.01
CA TRP A 25 19.63 -12.67 -6.04
C TRP A 25 20.02 -14.14 -5.87
N GLY A 26 20.68 -14.69 -6.89
CA GLY A 26 21.06 -16.11 -6.92
C GLY A 26 19.84 -17.02 -6.73
N LYS A 27 19.88 -17.88 -5.71
CA LYS A 27 18.77 -18.75 -5.32
C LYS A 27 17.80 -18.14 -4.32
N ASN A 28 17.87 -16.83 -4.07
CA ASN A 28 17.00 -16.16 -3.11
C ASN A 28 16.15 -15.09 -3.80
N SER A 29 14.99 -14.81 -3.23
CA SER A 29 14.20 -13.63 -3.55
C SER A 29 13.58 -13.06 -2.30
N ALA A 30 13.27 -11.78 -2.32
CA ALA A 30 12.42 -11.16 -1.33
C ALA A 30 11.24 -10.46 -1.98
N ARG A 31 10.12 -10.40 -1.28
CA ARG A 31 8.98 -9.59 -1.66
C ARG A 31 8.45 -8.78 -0.49
N ARG A 32 8.05 -7.55 -0.77
CA ARG A 32 7.36 -6.63 0.15
C ARG A 32 5.95 -6.43 -0.37
N LEU A 33 4.98 -6.73 0.49
CA LEU A 33 3.56 -6.54 0.26
C LEU A 33 3.11 -5.30 1.02
N MET A 34 2.23 -4.51 0.40
CA MET A 34 1.62 -3.37 1.06
C MET A 34 0.18 -3.16 0.58
N CYS A 35 -0.75 -3.14 1.52
CA CYS A 35 -2.15 -2.82 1.24
C CYS A 35 -2.32 -1.30 1.09
N PRO A 36 -2.75 -0.78 -0.08
CA PRO A 36 -2.97 0.65 -0.30
C PRO A 36 -4.21 1.17 0.45
N VAL A 37 -4.98 0.32 1.11
CA VAL A 37 -6.25 0.66 1.76
C VAL A 37 -6.07 0.80 3.28
N CYS A 38 -5.60 -0.26 3.96
CA CYS A 38 -5.42 -0.24 5.42
C CYS A 38 -3.97 -0.02 5.86
N GLY A 39 -2.99 -0.10 4.96
CA GLY A 39 -1.56 0.03 5.29
C GLY A 39 -0.88 -1.23 5.82
N TRP A 40 -1.58 -2.38 5.87
CA TRP A 40 -0.96 -3.66 6.22
C TRP A 40 0.22 -3.94 5.29
N THR A 41 1.35 -4.37 5.87
CA THR A 41 2.54 -4.74 5.12
C THR A 41 2.99 -6.15 5.50
N ALA A 42 3.62 -6.82 4.54
CA ALA A 42 4.34 -8.04 4.81
C ALA A 42 5.67 -8.04 4.07
N TYR A 43 6.64 -8.74 4.64
CA TYR A 43 7.93 -8.98 4.02
C TYR A 43 8.21 -10.47 4.08
N GLU A 44 8.60 -11.04 2.95
CA GLU A 44 8.96 -12.44 2.83
C GLU A 44 10.30 -12.58 2.12
N GLU A 45 11.21 -13.33 2.72
CA GLU A 45 12.42 -13.84 2.06
C GLU A 45 12.19 -15.31 1.72
N ILE A 46 12.58 -15.68 0.51
CA ILE A 46 12.35 -16.99 -0.09
C ILE A 46 13.70 -17.51 -0.60
N SER A 47 14.05 -18.73 -0.22
CA SER A 47 15.13 -19.51 -0.85
C SER A 47 14.49 -20.51 -1.81
N TRP A 48 15.00 -20.58 -3.03
CA TRP A 48 14.55 -21.46 -4.10
C TRP A 48 15.46 -22.68 -4.18
N GLU A 49 14.88 -23.87 -4.01
CA GLU A 49 15.58 -25.15 -4.15
C GLU A 49 14.78 -26.04 -5.10
N ASP A 50 15.39 -26.46 -6.22
CA ASP A 50 14.71 -27.22 -7.29
C ASP A 50 13.37 -26.60 -7.73
N ASP A 51 13.38 -25.28 -7.96
CA ASP A 51 12.20 -24.45 -8.29
C ASP A 51 11.08 -24.44 -7.23
N LYS A 52 11.35 -24.95 -6.03
CA LYS A 52 10.41 -24.88 -4.89
C LYS A 52 10.75 -23.68 -3.99
N PRO A 53 9.78 -22.80 -3.71
CA PRO A 53 9.98 -21.69 -2.79
C PRO A 53 9.96 -22.17 -1.34
N ASN A 54 11.00 -21.87 -0.58
CA ASN A 54 11.07 -22.07 0.87
C ASN A 54 11.11 -20.70 1.56
N ILE A 55 10.07 -20.34 2.32
CA ILE A 55 10.03 -19.09 3.08
C ILE A 55 11.04 -19.21 4.22
N VAL A 56 12.12 -18.43 4.14
CA VAL A 56 13.17 -18.37 5.17
C VAL A 56 12.89 -17.30 6.22
N LYS A 57 12.15 -16.26 5.85
CA LYS A 57 11.72 -15.21 6.78
C LYS A 57 10.38 -14.65 6.36
N ARG A 58 9.48 -14.44 7.32
CA ARG A 58 8.23 -13.70 7.13
C ARG A 58 8.01 -12.76 8.30
N SER A 59 7.67 -11.52 8.00
CA SER A 59 7.24 -10.54 9.01
C SER A 59 6.06 -9.75 8.47
N GLU A 60 5.08 -9.51 9.33
CA GLU A 60 3.91 -8.71 9.00
C GLU A 60 3.80 -7.53 9.94
N SER A 61 3.19 -6.45 9.47
CA SER A 61 2.87 -5.30 10.29
C SER A 61 1.46 -4.83 9.97
N LYS A 62 0.70 -4.61 11.03
CA LYS A 62 -0.63 -4.04 10.95
C LYS A 62 -0.55 -2.62 10.38
N GLY A 63 -1.57 -2.25 9.63
CA GLY A 63 -1.74 -0.87 9.16
C GLY A 63 -2.82 -0.13 9.93
N PHE A 64 -2.61 1.16 10.13
CA PHE A 64 -3.56 2.12 10.70
C PHE A 64 -4.12 3.09 9.65
N GLY A 65 -3.85 2.80 8.38
CA GLY A 65 -4.17 3.64 7.25
C GLY A 65 -3.04 3.65 6.22
N ALA A 66 -3.35 4.18 5.05
CA ALA A 66 -2.40 4.34 3.97
C ALA A 66 -2.59 5.71 3.32
N PHE A 67 -1.52 6.23 2.73
CA PHE A 67 -1.61 7.48 2.00
C PHE A 67 -0.66 7.49 0.81
N ARG A 68 -1.00 8.34 -0.16
CA ARG A 68 -0.16 8.63 -1.32
C ARG A 68 -0.17 10.12 -1.56
N LEU A 69 1.00 10.71 -1.76
CA LEU A 69 1.19 12.15 -1.87
C LEU A 69 2.08 12.48 -3.07
N ILE A 70 1.45 12.84 -4.19
CA ILE A 70 2.11 13.16 -5.45
C ILE A 70 2.33 14.68 -5.51
N PRO A 71 3.58 15.17 -5.42
CA PRO A 71 3.86 16.59 -5.55
C PRO A 71 3.61 17.08 -6.99
N PRO A 72 3.35 18.39 -7.20
CA PRO A 72 3.25 18.97 -8.52
C PRO A 72 4.49 18.66 -9.38
N GLY A 73 4.29 17.99 -10.52
CA GLY A 73 5.36 17.63 -11.45
C GLY A 73 6.26 16.46 -11.02
N GLY A 74 5.94 15.76 -9.93
CA GLY A 74 6.76 14.66 -9.43
C GLY A 74 6.06 13.31 -9.35
N TYR A 75 6.80 12.33 -8.82
CA TYR A 75 6.34 10.98 -8.53
C TYR A 75 6.46 10.71 -7.03
N CYS A 76 5.57 9.88 -6.48
CA CYS A 76 5.66 9.45 -5.10
C CYS A 76 5.30 7.98 -4.94
N GLY A 77 5.79 7.40 -3.84
CA GLY A 77 5.41 6.07 -3.37
C GLY A 77 4.10 6.06 -2.60
N TYR A 78 3.64 4.83 -2.32
CA TYR A 78 2.60 4.56 -1.34
C TYR A 78 3.24 4.49 0.05
N ASN A 79 2.55 4.99 1.06
CA ASN A 79 3.00 5.00 2.45
C ASN A 79 1.92 4.41 3.36
N ALA A 80 2.35 3.74 4.43
CA ALA A 80 1.47 3.15 5.44
C ALA A 80 1.73 3.81 6.79
N PHE A 81 0.69 3.89 7.61
CA PHE A 81 0.82 4.18 9.02
C PHE A 81 0.94 2.86 9.78
N HIS A 82 2.05 2.66 10.50
CA HIS A 82 2.25 1.50 11.38
C HIS A 82 1.94 1.78 12.86
N GLU A 83 1.42 2.98 13.11
CA GLU A 83 0.82 3.42 14.36
C GLU A 83 -0.35 4.37 14.05
N PRO A 84 -1.33 4.57 14.94
CA PRO A 84 -2.40 5.53 14.72
C PRO A 84 -1.84 6.94 14.43
N PRO A 85 -2.10 7.54 13.26
CA PRO A 85 -1.55 8.85 12.93
C PRO A 85 -2.13 9.93 13.84
N SER A 86 -1.28 10.85 14.29
CA SER A 86 -1.72 12.00 15.07
C SER A 86 -2.52 13.00 14.23
N SER A 87 -3.28 13.86 14.91
CA SER A 87 -4.04 14.94 14.25
C SER A 87 -3.14 15.90 13.47
N GLU A 88 -1.93 16.19 13.98
CA GLU A 88 -0.94 17.06 13.32
C GLU A 88 -0.43 16.46 12.00
N VAL A 89 -0.14 15.15 11.99
CA VAL A 89 0.23 14.44 10.76
C VAL A 89 -0.90 14.52 9.74
N LEU A 90 -2.14 14.23 10.16
CA LEU A 90 -3.29 14.29 9.25
C LEU A 90 -3.56 15.69 8.73
N TYR A 91 -3.40 16.72 9.56
CA TYR A 91 -3.52 18.11 9.16
C TYR A 91 -2.49 18.45 8.07
N THR A 92 -1.22 18.10 8.31
CA THR A 92 -0.12 18.37 7.38
C THR A 92 -0.37 17.72 6.01
N LEU A 93 -0.78 16.44 6.01
CA LEU A 93 -1.07 15.71 4.77
C LEU A 93 -2.25 16.35 4.00
N LYS A 94 -3.26 16.83 4.72
CA LYS A 94 -4.39 17.56 4.13
C LYS A 94 -3.96 18.90 3.55
N GLU A 95 -3.17 19.70 4.27
CA GLU A 95 -2.66 21.00 3.79
C GLU A 95 -1.88 20.81 2.47
N LEU A 96 -1.02 19.79 2.38
CA LEU A 96 -0.29 19.49 1.14
C LEU A 96 -1.24 19.25 -0.05
N MET A 97 -2.32 18.50 0.17
CA MET A 97 -3.27 18.15 -0.89
C MET A 97 -4.21 19.29 -1.26
N VAL A 98 -4.72 20.02 -0.26
CA VAL A 98 -5.73 21.07 -0.46
C VAL A 98 -5.10 22.39 -0.87
N ASP A 99 -4.01 22.79 -0.20
CA ASP A 99 -3.45 24.14 -0.33
C ASP A 99 -2.20 24.19 -1.20
N LYS A 100 -1.41 23.10 -1.24
CA LYS A 100 -0.15 23.05 -2.02
C LYS A 100 -0.30 22.32 -3.36
N GLY A 101 -1.51 21.89 -3.70
CA GLY A 101 -1.82 21.26 -4.99
C GLY A 101 -1.24 19.86 -5.18
N TRP A 102 -0.86 19.17 -4.10
CA TRP A 102 -0.46 17.77 -4.18
C TRP A 102 -1.68 16.90 -4.47
N LYS A 103 -1.48 15.80 -5.20
CA LYS A 103 -2.54 14.83 -5.51
C LYS A 103 -2.36 13.55 -4.71
N GLY A 104 -3.42 12.76 -4.59
CA GLY A 104 -3.34 11.43 -4.00
C GLY A 104 -4.50 11.18 -3.04
N TYR A 105 -4.23 10.49 -1.94
CA TYR A 105 -5.28 10.09 -1.01
C TYR A 105 -4.75 9.84 0.39
N ILE A 106 -5.68 9.82 1.34
CA ILE A 106 -5.46 9.41 2.73
C ILE A 106 -6.61 8.48 3.10
N SER A 107 -6.31 7.24 3.46
CA SER A 107 -7.24 6.30 4.08
C SER A 107 -6.79 6.01 5.50
N LEU A 108 -7.75 5.83 6.39
CA LEU A 108 -7.54 5.46 7.78
C LEU A 108 -8.22 4.13 8.06
N TRP A 109 -7.64 3.36 8.96
CA TRP A 109 -8.21 2.10 9.41
C TRP A 109 -9.00 2.31 10.70
N ASP A 110 -10.28 1.97 10.66
CA ASP A 110 -11.14 1.90 11.84
C ASP A 110 -11.01 0.51 12.47
N GLU A 111 -10.40 0.47 13.65
CA GLU A 111 -10.22 -0.73 14.45
C GLU A 111 -11.56 -1.33 14.92
N SER A 112 -12.53 -0.48 15.25
CA SER A 112 -13.81 -0.89 15.82
C SER A 112 -14.71 -1.55 14.77
N GLU A 113 -14.66 -1.04 13.53
CA GLU A 113 -15.43 -1.59 12.41
C GLU A 113 -14.63 -2.59 11.58
N SER A 114 -13.33 -2.77 11.88
CA SER A 114 -12.40 -3.56 11.05
C SER A 114 -12.48 -3.18 9.57
N LYS A 115 -12.47 -1.87 9.31
CA LYS A 115 -12.70 -1.32 7.98
C LYS A 115 -11.89 -0.06 7.74
N ALA A 116 -11.37 0.08 6.52
CA ALA A 116 -10.76 1.34 6.11
C ALA A 116 -11.82 2.32 5.60
N PHE A 117 -11.64 3.60 5.92
CA PHE A 117 -12.40 4.69 5.34
C PHE A 117 -11.48 5.69 4.65
N LEU A 118 -12.01 6.33 3.62
CA LEU A 118 -11.31 7.34 2.84
C LEU A 118 -11.50 8.70 3.54
N LEU A 119 -10.39 9.29 3.99
CA LEU A 119 -10.39 10.62 4.61
C LEU A 119 -10.31 11.73 3.57
N LEU A 120 -9.51 11.54 2.51
CA LEU A 120 -9.33 12.53 1.44
C LEU A 120 -8.86 11.87 0.15
N GLY A 121 -9.23 12.45 -1.00
CA GLY A 121 -8.79 12.05 -2.33
C GLY A 121 -9.45 10.76 -2.81
N SER A 122 -8.82 10.05 -3.75
CA SER A 122 -9.24 8.70 -4.15
C SER A 122 -8.03 7.77 -4.20
N PRO A 123 -8.09 6.59 -3.53
CA PRO A 123 -7.00 5.61 -3.54
C PRO A 123 -6.71 5.06 -4.95
N LEU A 124 -7.66 5.27 -5.86
CA LEU A 124 -7.68 4.79 -7.22
C LEU A 124 -7.66 5.94 -8.24
N ASP A 125 -7.16 7.14 -7.91
CA ASP A 125 -7.10 8.27 -8.86
C ASP A 125 -6.35 7.98 -10.18
N LYS A 126 -5.64 6.85 -10.30
CA LYS A 126 -5.11 6.33 -11.58
C LYS A 126 -6.18 5.69 -12.50
N PHE A 127 -7.34 5.33 -11.97
CA PHE A 127 -8.47 4.70 -12.68
C PHE A 127 -9.63 5.64 -12.98
N ALA A 128 -9.56 6.91 -12.55
CA ALA A 128 -10.29 7.98 -13.20
C ALA A 128 -9.64 8.25 -14.57
N VAL A 129 -9.65 7.25 -15.44
CA VAL A 129 -9.37 7.42 -16.85
C VAL A 129 -10.47 8.34 -17.36
N ILE A 130 -10.04 9.48 -17.87
CA ILE A 130 -10.82 10.47 -18.57
C ILE A 130 -11.75 9.73 -19.55
N ASP A 131 -13.06 9.79 -19.32
CA ASP A 131 -14.04 9.59 -20.39
C ASP A 131 -13.75 10.68 -21.43
N LYS A 132 -12.95 10.32 -22.43
CA LYS A 132 -12.89 11.11 -23.65
C LYS A 132 -14.17 10.78 -24.40
N LYS A 133 -15.06 11.79 -24.42
CA LYS A 133 -16.13 12.00 -25.39
C LYS A 133 -15.78 11.47 -26.78
#